data_AF-A0AAV0TEL3-F1
#
_entry.id   AF-A0AAV0TEL3-F1
#
_cell.length_a   1.000
_cell.length_b   1.000
_cell.length_c   1.000
_cell.angle_alpha   90.00
_cell.angle_beta   90.00
_cell.angle_gamma   90.00
#
_symmetry.space_group_name_H-M   'P 1'
#
loop_
_entity.id
_entity.type
_entity.pdbx_description
1 polymer ?
#
loop_
_entity_poly.entity_id
_entity_poly.type
_entity_poly.pdbx_seq_one_letter_code
_entity_poly.pdbx_strand_id
1 'polypeptide(L)'
;MDSTHAVLPKEKVDTMLAATQEKTSRVWRSATFLWVAAFLLKPGGTLVYSTCTINPKENEQMVHHALENYPLKLVSQGKAHLGDRGLPGQGLNEHEASLVQRFDPSNIELDTMGFFCAKFLKTGPIRQE
;
A
#
# COMPACT_ATOMS: atom_id res chain seq x y z
N MET A 1 29.17 -33.36 -30.56
CA MET A 1 28.09 -32.37 -30.35
C MET A 1 27.67 -32.54 -28.90
N ASP A 2 28.41 -31.90 -28.00
CA ASP A 2 28.16 -31.99 -26.56
C ASP A 2 27.18 -30.88 -26.17
N SER A 3 25.95 -31.28 -25.83
CA SER A 3 24.92 -30.35 -25.38
C SER A 3 25.03 -30.23 -23.87
N THR A 4 25.87 -29.32 -23.42
CA THR A 4 25.90 -28.88 -22.03
C THR A 4 24.59 -28.14 -21.74
N HIS A 5 23.61 -28.86 -21.19
CA HIS A 5 22.47 -28.24 -20.53
C HIS A 5 23.03 -27.37 -19.40
N ALA A 6 22.95 -26.06 -19.55
CA ALA A 6 23.33 -25.12 -18.51
C ALA A 6 22.38 -25.27 -17.32
N VAL A 7 22.75 -26.11 -16.34
CA VAL A 7 22.08 -26.19 -15.05
C VAL A 7 22.43 -24.92 -14.28
N LEU A 8 21.42 -24.07 -14.05
CA LEU A 8 21.60 -22.85 -13.27
C LEU A 8 22.00 -23.21 -11.82
N PRO A 9 22.96 -22.49 -11.20
CA PRO A 9 23.34 -22.69 -9.81
C PRO A 9 22.12 -22.58 -8.87
N LYS A 10 22.02 -23.48 -7.90
CA LYS A 10 20.89 -23.56 -6.94
C LYS A 10 20.58 -22.21 -6.26
N GLU A 11 21.61 -21.47 -5.87
CA GLU A 11 21.48 -20.13 -5.27
C GLU A 11 20.81 -19.11 -6.21
N LYS A 12 21.10 -19.18 -7.52
CA LYS A 12 20.43 -18.34 -8.53
C LYS A 12 18.96 -18.74 -8.71
N VAL A 13 18.66 -20.04 -8.64
CA VAL A 13 17.27 -20.54 -8.69
C VAL A 13 16.49 -20.08 -7.45
N ASP A 14 17.07 -20.19 -6.26
CA ASP A 14 16.46 -19.77 -5.00
C ASP A 14 16.25 -18.24 -4.94
N THR A 15 17.22 -17.46 -5.43
CA THR A 15 17.09 -15.99 -5.54
C THR A 15 15.99 -15.60 -6.52
N MET A 16 15.91 -16.27 -7.68
CA MET A 16 14.83 -16.04 -8.66
C MET A 16 13.47 -16.44 -8.09
N LEU A 17 13.38 -17.55 -7.36
CA LEU A 17 12.15 -17.97 -6.67
C LEU A 17 11.72 -16.95 -5.62
N ALA A 18 12.63 -16.46 -4.78
CA ALA A 18 12.34 -15.43 -3.78
C ALA A 18 11.86 -14.12 -4.43
N ALA A 19 12.57 -13.64 -5.47
CA ALA A 19 12.16 -12.45 -6.21
C ALA A 19 10.81 -12.64 -6.95
N THR A 20 10.50 -13.86 -7.39
CA THR A 20 9.21 -14.20 -8.02
C THR A 20 8.08 -14.28 -6.98
N GLN A 21 8.34 -14.83 -5.80
CA GLN A 21 7.40 -14.85 -4.68
C GLN A 21 7.12 -13.44 -4.16
N GLU A 22 8.14 -12.59 -4.08
CA GLU A 22 7.99 -11.18 -3.69
C GLU A 22 7.10 -10.43 -4.68
N LYS A 23 7.35 -10.59 -5.99
CA LYS A 23 6.53 -10.00 -7.07
C LYS A 23 5.10 -10.54 -7.15
N THR A 24 4.84 -11.73 -6.61
CA THR A 24 3.46 -12.27 -6.54
C THR A 24 2.76 -11.95 -5.22
N SER A 25 3.47 -11.41 -4.23
CA SER A 25 2.92 -11.08 -2.91
C SER A 25 1.80 -10.02 -2.97
N ARG A 26 0.85 -10.10 -2.03
CA ARG A 26 -0.26 -9.12 -1.93
C ARG A 26 0.23 -7.69 -1.72
N VAL A 27 1.30 -7.54 -0.93
CA VAL A 27 1.96 -6.25 -0.68
C VAL A 27 2.49 -5.65 -1.98
N TRP A 28 3.24 -6.44 -2.77
CA TRP A 28 3.79 -5.96 -4.04
C TRP A 28 2.70 -5.58 -5.06
N ARG A 29 1.62 -6.38 -5.13
CA ARG A 29 0.48 -6.07 -5.99
C ARG A 29 -0.20 -4.77 -5.58
N SER A 30 -0.43 -4.56 -4.28
CA SER A 30 -0.99 -3.32 -3.74
C SER A 30 -0.10 -2.11 -4.05
N ALA A 31 1.21 -2.22 -3.85
CA ALA A 31 2.16 -1.15 -4.19
C ALA A 31 2.12 -0.82 -5.69
N THR A 32 2.07 -1.85 -6.54
CA THR A 32 2.00 -1.68 -8.00
C THR A 32 0.73 -0.95 -8.42
N PHE A 33 -0.44 -1.35 -7.89
CA PHE A 33 -1.69 -0.66 -8.21
C PHE A 33 -1.72 0.78 -7.69
N LEU A 34 -1.20 1.00 -6.49
CA LEU A 34 -1.12 2.34 -5.91
C LEU A 34 -0.21 3.24 -6.75
N TRP A 35 0.93 2.73 -7.21
CA TRP A 35 1.83 3.44 -8.13
C TRP A 35 1.15 3.79 -9.45
N VAL A 36 0.50 2.83 -10.12
CA VAL A 36 -0.20 3.08 -11.38
C VAL A 36 -1.31 4.12 -11.19
N ALA A 37 -2.10 4.00 -10.12
CA ALA A 37 -3.16 4.95 -9.83
C ALA A 37 -2.62 6.36 -9.57
N ALA A 38 -1.55 6.48 -8.77
CA ALA A 38 -0.87 7.76 -8.53
C ALA A 38 -0.29 8.33 -9.83
N PHE A 39 0.28 7.50 -10.72
CA PHE A 39 0.84 7.90 -12.01
C PHE A 39 -0.22 8.49 -12.95
N LEU A 40 -1.39 7.84 -13.05
CA LEU A 40 -2.49 8.25 -13.94
C LEU A 40 -3.25 9.49 -13.44
N LEU A 41 -3.23 9.74 -12.13
CA LEU A 41 -3.94 10.86 -11.54
C LEU A 41 -3.29 12.21 -11.89
N LYS A 42 -4.07 13.25 -12.20
CA LYS A 42 -3.55 14.60 -12.41
C LYS A 42 -3.19 15.29 -11.08
N PRO A 43 -2.26 16.27 -11.05
CA PRO A 43 -2.06 17.12 -9.87
C PRO A 43 -3.37 17.77 -9.41
N GLY A 44 -3.57 17.86 -8.10
CA GLY A 44 -4.84 18.26 -7.47
C GLY A 44 -5.92 17.17 -7.45
N GLY A 45 -5.71 16.02 -8.09
CA GLY A 45 -6.62 14.88 -8.05
C GLY A 45 -6.65 14.18 -6.70
N THR A 46 -7.74 13.48 -6.41
CA THR A 46 -7.91 12.67 -5.19
C THR A 46 -7.75 11.19 -5.51
N LEU A 47 -7.00 10.48 -4.67
CA LEU A 47 -6.84 9.03 -4.70
C LEU A 47 -7.37 8.44 -3.40
N VAL A 48 -8.18 7.38 -3.49
CA VAL A 48 -8.60 6.59 -2.32
C VAL A 48 -7.96 5.22 -2.44
N TYR A 49 -7.28 4.81 -1.38
CA TYR A 49 -6.74 3.46 -1.21
C TYR A 49 -7.57 2.74 -0.16
N SER A 50 -7.95 1.50 -0.44
CA SER A 50 -8.74 0.69 0.49
C SER A 50 -8.46 -0.79 0.34
N THR A 51 -8.54 -1.52 1.44
CA THR A 51 -8.32 -2.97 1.48
C THR A 51 -9.33 -3.64 2.40
N CYS A 52 -9.61 -4.92 2.17
CA CYS A 52 -10.41 -5.78 3.06
C CYS A 52 -9.50 -6.69 3.93
N THR A 53 -8.40 -6.12 4.44
CA THR A 53 -7.45 -6.82 5.31
C THR A 53 -7.07 -5.94 6.50
N ILE A 54 -6.73 -6.58 7.62
CA ILE A 54 -6.19 -5.91 8.81
C ILE A 54 -4.65 -5.91 8.83
N ASN A 55 -4.01 -6.49 7.81
CA ASN A 55 -2.55 -6.62 7.77
C ASN A 55 -1.85 -5.24 7.65
N PRO A 56 -1.02 -4.83 8.63
CA PRO A 56 -0.36 -3.52 8.61
C PRO A 56 0.57 -3.31 7.40
N LYS A 57 1.14 -4.38 6.85
CA LYS A 57 2.00 -4.33 5.66
C LYS A 57 1.25 -3.88 4.41
N GLU A 58 -0.04 -4.23 4.33
CA GLU A 58 -0.91 -3.84 3.22
C GLU A 58 -1.62 -2.50 3.50
N ASN A 59 -1.55 -1.99 4.74
CA ASN A 59 -2.31 -0.82 5.18
C ASN A 59 -1.35 0.34 5.50
N GLU A 60 -0.98 0.56 6.76
CA GLU A 60 -0.17 1.70 7.19
C GLU A 60 1.19 1.75 6.50
N GLN A 61 1.86 0.61 6.35
CA GLN A 61 3.17 0.57 5.70
C GLN A 61 3.05 0.88 4.20
N MET A 62 1.91 0.54 3.58
CA MET A 62 1.62 0.90 2.19
C MET A 62 1.37 2.40 2.05
N VAL A 63 0.65 3.00 3.01
CA VAL A 63 0.45 4.46 3.06
C VAL A 63 1.78 5.17 3.27
N HIS A 64 2.59 4.72 4.22
CA HIS A 64 3.93 5.26 4.49
C HIS A 64 4.80 5.18 3.23
N HIS A 65 4.85 4.01 2.58
CA HIS A 65 5.57 3.85 1.31
C HIS A 65 5.11 4.86 0.25
N ALA A 66 3.81 5.07 0.10
CA ALA A 66 3.28 6.00 -0.88
C ALA A 66 3.62 7.47 -0.58
N LEU A 67 3.64 7.87 0.69
CA LEU A 67 4.01 9.22 1.11
C LEU A 67 5.50 9.51 0.88
N GLU A 68 6.36 8.51 1.07
CA GLU A 68 7.81 8.63 0.84
C GLU A 68 8.17 8.67 -0.66
N ASN A 69 7.42 7.95 -1.50
CA ASN A 69 7.83 7.69 -2.89
C ASN A 69 7.06 8.49 -3.94
N TYR A 70 5.87 9.00 -3.62
CA TYR A 70 4.98 9.66 -4.59
C TYR A 70 4.62 11.08 -4.13
N PRO A 71 4.30 12.01 -5.05
CA PRO A 71 3.82 13.35 -4.71
C PRO A 71 2.35 13.29 -4.24
N LEU A 72 2.12 12.59 -3.15
CA LEU A 72 0.82 12.40 -2.50
C LEU A 72 0.88 12.98 -1.10
N LYS A 73 -0.23 13.58 -0.67
CA LYS A 73 -0.44 14.05 0.69
C LYS A 73 -1.65 13.35 1.28
N LEU A 74 -1.51 12.77 2.47
CA LEU A 74 -2.62 12.18 3.19
C LEU A 74 -3.60 13.27 3.67
N VAL A 75 -4.90 13.02 3.53
CA VAL A 75 -5.97 13.98 3.87
C VAL A 75 -7.18 13.26 4.49
N SER A 76 -7.92 13.96 5.36
CA SER A 76 -9.10 13.40 6.04
C SER A 76 -10.20 13.01 5.05
N GLN A 77 -10.84 11.86 5.24
CA GLN A 77 -11.95 11.37 4.40
C GLN A 77 -13.20 12.24 4.49
N GLY A 78 -13.38 13.03 5.54
CA GLY A 78 -14.54 13.89 5.73
C GLY A 78 -14.82 14.16 7.20
N LYS A 79 -16.04 14.63 7.50
CA LYS A 79 -16.48 14.89 8.88
C LYS A 79 -16.80 13.61 9.66
N ALA A 80 -17.22 12.55 8.97
CA ALA A 80 -17.48 11.25 9.57
C ALA A 80 -16.17 10.46 9.67
N HIS A 81 -15.71 10.20 10.88
CA HIS A 81 -14.62 9.30 11.20
C HIS A 81 -15.23 8.17 12.03
N LEU A 82 -15.46 7.03 11.39
CA LEU A 82 -16.20 5.90 11.95
C LEU A 82 -15.26 4.79 12.41
N GLY A 83 -14.15 4.60 11.70
CA GLY A 83 -13.14 3.63 12.05
C GLY A 83 -12.16 4.14 13.10
N ASP A 84 -11.34 3.22 13.59
CA ASP A 84 -10.20 3.48 14.45
C ASP A 84 -9.05 4.13 13.66
N ARG A 85 -8.11 4.74 14.38
CA ARG A 85 -6.90 5.32 13.81
C ARG A 85 -5.94 4.23 13.32
N GLY A 86 -4.97 4.64 12.49
CA GLY A 86 -3.85 3.79 12.08
C GLY A 86 -3.02 3.28 13.26
N LEU A 87 -2.43 2.10 13.12
CA LEU A 87 -1.63 1.48 14.17
C LEU A 87 -0.30 2.23 14.40
N PRO A 88 0.12 2.41 15.66
CA PRO A 88 1.40 3.04 15.98
C PRO A 88 2.59 2.16 15.53
N GLY A 89 3.72 2.81 15.26
CA GLY A 89 4.97 2.12 14.90
C GLY A 89 4.99 1.49 13.50
N GLN A 90 4.02 1.81 12.64
CA GLN A 90 3.94 1.29 11.26
C GLN A 90 4.43 2.30 10.19
N GLY A 91 5.18 3.32 10.60
CA GLY A 91 5.76 4.35 9.72
C GLY A 91 4.94 5.64 9.63
N LEU A 92 3.67 5.63 10.05
CA LEU A 92 2.86 6.85 10.14
C LEU A 92 3.09 7.56 11.49
N ASN A 93 3.19 8.89 11.45
CA ASN A 93 3.16 9.70 12.68
C ASN A 93 1.73 9.81 13.26
N GLU A 94 1.58 10.36 14.46
CA GLU A 94 0.28 10.45 15.15
C GLU A 94 -0.79 11.20 14.33
N HIS A 95 -0.38 12.28 13.65
CA HIS A 95 -1.29 13.05 12.81
C HIS A 95 -1.71 12.23 11.58
N GLU A 96 -0.78 11.60 10.87
CA GLU A 96 -1.08 10.74 9.72
C GLU A 96 -1.94 9.53 10.09
N ALA A 97 -1.66 8.88 11.23
CA ALA A 97 -2.46 7.78 11.75
C ALA A 97 -3.91 8.21 12.02
N SER A 98 -4.15 9.48 12.36
CA SER A 98 -5.51 10.02 12.53
C SER A 98 -6.26 10.29 11.22
N LEU A 99 -5.53 10.30 10.08
CA LEU A 99 -6.10 10.55 8.76
C LEU A 99 -6.41 9.26 7.98
N VAL A 100 -6.08 8.09 8.52
CA VAL A 100 -6.52 6.80 7.99
C VAL A 100 -7.62 6.23 8.88
N GLN A 101 -8.41 5.30 8.35
CA GLN A 101 -9.42 4.60 9.13
C GLN A 101 -9.24 3.09 9.01
N ARG A 102 -9.21 2.43 10.16
CA ARG A 102 -9.24 0.98 10.32
C ARG A 102 -10.61 0.58 10.84
N PHE A 103 -11.14 -0.52 10.32
CA PHE A 103 -12.35 -1.14 10.80
C PHE A 103 -11.94 -2.54 11.22
N ASP A 104 -11.65 -2.71 12.50
CA ASP A 104 -11.21 -3.98 13.04
C ASP A 104 -12.43 -4.85 13.38
N PRO A 105 -12.45 -6.16 13.01
CA PRO A 105 -13.55 -7.06 13.37
C PRO A 105 -13.74 -7.22 14.88
N SER A 106 -12.70 -6.97 15.68
CA SER A 106 -12.79 -6.99 17.14
C SER A 106 -13.61 -5.82 17.70
N ASN A 107 -13.87 -4.78 16.89
CA ASN A 107 -14.78 -3.70 17.24
C ASN A 107 -16.24 -4.16 17.02
N ILE A 108 -16.84 -4.67 18.09
CA ILE A 108 -18.20 -5.23 18.11
C ILE A 108 -19.26 -4.18 17.77
N GLU A 109 -18.97 -2.88 17.97
CA GLU A 109 -19.91 -1.80 17.67
C GLU A 109 -20.10 -1.58 16.17
N LEU A 110 -19.09 -1.91 15.35
CA LEU A 110 -19.09 -1.64 13.92
C LEU A 110 -19.43 -2.87 13.06
N ASP A 111 -19.44 -4.08 13.63
CA ASP A 111 -19.74 -5.36 12.95
C ASP A 111 -19.13 -5.44 11.53
N THR A 112 -17.79 -5.37 11.45
CA THR A 112 -17.08 -5.33 10.17
C THR A 112 -16.24 -6.58 9.93
N MET A 113 -16.08 -6.95 8.66
CA MET A 113 -15.22 -8.06 8.25
C MET A 113 -13.72 -7.72 8.25
N GLY A 114 -13.32 -6.51 8.65
CA GLY A 114 -11.95 -6.03 8.53
C GLY A 114 -11.78 -5.17 7.28
N PHE A 115 -11.56 -3.87 7.45
CA PHE A 115 -11.41 -2.93 6.35
C PHE A 115 -10.44 -1.80 6.68
N PHE A 116 -9.83 -1.21 5.66
CA PHE A 116 -8.94 -0.07 5.78
C PHE A 116 -9.21 0.96 4.68
N CYS A 117 -9.13 2.25 5.00
CA CYS A 117 -9.15 3.29 3.99
C CYS A 117 -8.18 4.46 4.28
N ALA A 118 -7.59 4.97 3.21
CA ALA A 118 -6.73 6.15 3.19
C ALA A 118 -7.09 7.02 2.00
N LYS A 119 -7.08 8.35 2.18
CA LYS A 119 -7.36 9.31 1.11
C LYS A 119 -6.16 10.23 0.90
N PHE A 120 -5.76 10.39 -0.34
CA PHE A 120 -4.63 11.21 -0.75
C PHE A 120 -5.07 12.32 -1.70
N LEU A 121 -4.37 13.45 -1.62
CA LEU A 121 -4.36 14.50 -2.62
C LEU A 121 -3.02 14.45 -3.37
N LYS A 122 -3.05 14.41 -4.71
CA LYS A 122 -1.83 14.48 -5.50
C LYS A 122 -1.33 15.92 -5.57
N THR A 123 -0.12 16.17 -5.10
CA THR A 123 0.44 17.53 -4.93
C THR A 123 1.28 18.00 -6.11
N GLY A 124 1.77 17.08 -6.93
CA GLY A 124 2.64 17.40 -8.06
C GLY A 124 2.56 16.36 -9.18
N PRO A 125 3.14 16.66 -10.36
CA PRO A 125 3.17 15.71 -11.46
C PRO A 125 4.14 14.56 -11.18
N ILE A 126 3.85 13.39 -11.76
CA ILE A 126 4.80 12.27 -11.85
C ILE A 126 5.34 12.15 -13.28
N ARG A 127 4.54 12.54 -14.28
CA ARG A 127 5.00 12.73 -15.66
C ARG A 127 5.73 14.07 -15.76
N GLN A 128 6.92 14.08 -16.34
CA GLN A 128 7.46 15.32 -16.91
C GLN A 128 6.78 15.49 -18.27
N GLU A 129 6.06 16.59 -18.46
CA GLU A 129 5.55 17.01 -19.77
C GLU A 129 6.65 17.70 -20.57
#